data_AF-A0A0D0D7S4-F1
#
_entry.id   AF-A0A0D0D7S4-F1
#
_cell.length_a   1.000
_cell.length_b   1.000
_cell.length_c   1.000
_cell.angle_alpha   90.00
_cell.angle_beta   90.00
_cell.angle_gamma   90.00
#
_symmetry.space_group_name_H-M   'P 1'
#
loop_
_entity.id
_entity.type
_entity.pdbx_description
1 polymer ?
#
loop_
_entity_poly.entity_id
_entity_poly.type
_entity_poly.pdbx_seq_one_letter_code
_entity_poly.pdbx_strand_id
1 'polypeptide(L)'
;MSPHLADIIIAIHRFVLYPEETWFCLATFLSAVGVFQWGSILHLKLVQWHRPKKAPDEESTSSPTRPPKRFSLARLPLAAVNIYRVVAFRWTLEFGPYAIKMAEVFVTIAYVALLLTWTFINTTDLEGIKFDINYWSNRAGMLAASQFPLVTALGTKNNIVSLVTGITYEKLNYVHRVTARSCFGLLLIHAGSEVHRNNHFQVFLQETWLRLGVTALVALGILCVVSLRVIRTEAYELFFYTHFLAVLIVLSGAYFHTKAIHGSVWIWPSFVVWALDRCIRLVRLVVSNHLYFGFTRRSGSLHATTELLCEDFVRVRLRRPPHFHWSPGQSAYLIMPSVSTLPFEAHPFSISSIDSSLFH
;
A
#
# COMPACT_ATOMS: atom_id res chain seq x y z
N MET A 1 -23.79 -31.71 -25.31
CA MET A 1 -23.92 -30.38 -24.67
C MET A 1 -24.13 -29.37 -25.80
N SER A 2 -25.16 -28.52 -25.76
CA SER A 2 -25.35 -27.52 -26.82
C SER A 2 -24.21 -26.49 -26.77
N PRO A 3 -23.78 -25.91 -27.92
CA PRO A 3 -22.73 -24.89 -27.97
C PRO A 3 -22.97 -23.76 -26.96
N HIS A 4 -24.19 -23.22 -26.93
CA HIS A 4 -24.64 -22.20 -25.99
C HIS A 4 -24.46 -22.55 -24.50
N LEU A 5 -24.70 -23.81 -24.10
CA LEU A 5 -24.50 -24.22 -22.70
C LEU A 5 -23.01 -24.29 -22.35
N ALA A 6 -22.14 -24.66 -23.31
CA ALA A 6 -20.69 -24.63 -23.14
C ALA A 6 -20.17 -23.20 -22.95
N ASP A 7 -20.65 -22.27 -23.76
CA ASP A 7 -20.27 -20.86 -23.65
C ASP A 7 -20.63 -20.25 -22.30
N ILE A 8 -21.84 -20.52 -21.79
CA ILE A 8 -22.26 -20.05 -20.47
C ILE A 8 -21.37 -20.62 -19.35
N ILE A 9 -21.10 -21.93 -19.39
CA ILE A 9 -20.26 -22.59 -18.37
C ILE A 9 -18.85 -22.01 -18.38
N ILE A 10 -18.27 -21.84 -19.57
CA ILE A 10 -16.94 -21.23 -19.74
C ILE A 10 -16.95 -19.78 -19.24
N ALA A 11 -17.98 -19.00 -19.54
CA ALA A 11 -18.12 -17.62 -19.11
C ALA A 11 -18.19 -17.50 -17.58
N ILE A 12 -19.01 -18.32 -16.91
CA ILE A 12 -19.11 -18.36 -15.44
C ILE A 12 -17.80 -18.81 -14.82
N HIS A 13 -17.16 -19.83 -15.37
CA HIS A 13 -15.87 -20.31 -14.86
C HIS A 13 -14.80 -19.21 -14.92
N ARG A 14 -14.68 -18.53 -16.06
CA ARG A 14 -13.75 -17.39 -16.25
C ARG A 14 -14.05 -16.23 -15.31
N PHE A 15 -15.32 -15.96 -15.03
CA PHE A 15 -15.73 -14.90 -14.11
C PHE A 15 -15.18 -15.10 -12.68
N VAL A 16 -15.10 -16.36 -12.22
CA VAL A 16 -14.51 -16.71 -10.92
C VAL A 16 -12.99 -16.81 -11.00
N LEU A 17 -12.46 -17.41 -12.07
CA LEU A 17 -11.05 -17.75 -12.20
C LEU A 17 -10.13 -16.52 -12.39
N TYR A 18 -10.54 -15.53 -13.19
CA TYR A 18 -9.65 -14.40 -13.51
C TYR A 18 -9.25 -13.54 -12.30
N PRO A 19 -10.14 -13.23 -11.34
CA PRO A 19 -9.73 -12.67 -10.05
C PRO A 19 -8.64 -13.49 -9.34
N GLU A 20 -8.77 -14.82 -9.31
CA GLU A 20 -7.79 -15.71 -8.68
C GLU A 20 -6.45 -15.70 -9.43
N GLU A 21 -6.47 -15.78 -10.75
CA GLU A 21 -5.29 -15.67 -11.61
C GLU A 21 -4.56 -14.34 -11.42
N THR A 22 -5.31 -13.23 -11.28
CA THR A 22 -4.73 -11.92 -10.94
C THR A 22 -3.96 -12.01 -9.64
N TRP A 23 -4.54 -12.64 -8.62
CA TRP A 23 -3.89 -12.85 -7.33
C TRP A 23 -2.70 -13.81 -7.40
N PHE A 24 -2.73 -14.84 -8.25
CA PHE A 24 -1.56 -15.70 -8.48
C PHE A 24 -0.40 -14.92 -9.12
N CYS A 25 -0.68 -14.05 -10.10
CA CYS A 25 0.33 -13.17 -10.68
C CYS A 25 0.92 -12.23 -9.62
N LEU A 26 0.07 -11.59 -8.81
CA LEU A 26 0.49 -10.68 -7.74
C LEU A 26 1.29 -11.41 -6.64
N ALA A 27 0.81 -12.56 -6.19
CA ALA A 27 1.47 -13.37 -5.17
C ALA A 27 2.82 -13.89 -5.66
N THR A 28 2.92 -14.30 -6.93
CA THR A 28 4.19 -14.73 -7.55
C THR A 28 5.18 -13.57 -7.58
N PHE A 29 4.74 -12.38 -8.02
CA PHE A 29 5.58 -11.18 -8.03
C PHE A 29 6.08 -10.80 -6.62
N LEU A 30 5.17 -10.74 -5.64
CA LEU A 30 5.52 -10.41 -4.25
C LEU A 30 6.43 -11.46 -3.62
N SER A 31 6.19 -12.74 -3.90
CA SER A 31 7.00 -13.85 -3.40
C SER A 31 8.41 -13.81 -4.00
N ALA A 32 8.54 -13.53 -5.29
CA ALA A 32 9.86 -13.37 -5.92
C ALA A 32 10.65 -12.25 -5.25
N VAL A 33 10.05 -11.07 -5.06
CA VAL A 33 10.68 -9.94 -4.35
C VAL A 33 11.05 -10.34 -2.90
N GLY A 34 10.16 -11.04 -2.21
CA GLY A 34 10.40 -11.51 -0.84
C GLY A 34 11.56 -12.50 -0.75
N VAL A 35 11.65 -13.48 -1.64
CA VAL A 35 12.74 -14.46 -1.69
C VAL A 35 14.09 -13.75 -1.85
N PHE A 36 14.18 -12.77 -2.76
CA PHE A 36 15.41 -11.98 -2.92
C PHE A 36 15.76 -11.17 -1.67
N GLN A 37 14.76 -10.56 -1.03
CA GLN A 37 14.97 -9.75 0.18
C GLN A 37 15.46 -10.60 1.36
N TRP A 38 14.74 -11.68 1.67
CA TRP A 38 15.08 -12.54 2.80
C TRP A 38 16.36 -13.34 2.54
N GLY A 39 16.60 -13.77 1.31
CA GLY A 39 17.86 -14.39 0.89
C GLY A 39 19.05 -13.44 1.08
N SER A 40 18.90 -12.17 0.72
CA SER A 40 19.93 -11.14 0.94
C SER A 40 20.22 -10.91 2.43
N ILE A 41 19.18 -10.80 3.26
CA ILE A 41 19.34 -10.65 4.72
C ILE A 41 20.04 -11.88 5.32
N LEU A 42 19.61 -13.08 4.95
CA LEU A 42 20.19 -14.32 5.44
C LEU A 42 21.67 -14.41 5.05
N HIS A 43 22.00 -14.14 3.79
CA HIS A 43 23.38 -14.12 3.31
C HIS A 43 24.25 -13.12 4.10
N LEU A 44 23.75 -11.89 4.33
CA LEU A 44 24.47 -10.89 5.13
C LEU A 44 24.73 -11.35 6.56
N LYS A 45 23.72 -11.95 7.22
CA LYS A 45 23.88 -12.50 8.57
C LYS A 45 24.88 -13.66 8.61
N LEU A 46 24.83 -14.56 7.62
CA LEU A 46 25.78 -15.67 7.52
C LEU A 46 27.22 -15.19 7.31
N VAL A 47 27.44 -14.21 6.42
CA VAL A 47 28.76 -13.62 6.19
C VAL A 47 29.28 -12.88 7.43
N GLN A 48 28.41 -12.13 8.12
CA GLN A 48 28.77 -11.45 9.37
C GLN A 48 29.12 -12.44 10.48
N TRP A 49 28.41 -13.56 10.56
CA TRP A 49 28.70 -14.62 11.54
C TRP A 49 30.06 -15.28 11.29
N HIS A 50 30.43 -15.50 10.03
CA HIS A 50 31.72 -16.12 9.66
C HIS A 50 32.89 -15.12 9.63
N ARG A 51 32.63 -13.81 9.75
CA ARG A 51 33.71 -12.82 9.86
C ARG A 51 34.22 -12.77 11.31
N PRO A 52 35.50 -13.09 11.57
CA PRO A 52 36.09 -12.78 12.87
C PRO A 52 36.03 -11.27 13.10
N LYS A 53 35.74 -10.84 14.34
CA LYS A 53 35.78 -9.42 14.75
C LYS A 53 37.19 -8.89 14.51
N LYS A 54 37.43 -8.26 13.37
CA LYS A 54 38.67 -7.52 13.12
C LYS A 54 38.56 -6.19 13.88
N ALA A 55 39.62 -5.84 14.61
CA ALA A 55 39.76 -4.55 15.29
C ALA A 55 39.56 -3.38 14.30
N PRO A 56 39.22 -2.17 14.78
CA PRO A 56 39.01 -1.03 13.91
C PRO A 56 40.31 -0.76 13.16
N ASP A 57 40.32 -0.99 11.85
CA ASP A 57 41.49 -0.72 11.01
C ASP A 57 41.67 0.81 10.98
N GLU A 58 42.82 1.29 11.47
CA GLU A 58 43.28 2.66 11.26
C GLU A 58 43.22 2.99 9.77
N GLU A 59 42.74 4.20 9.49
CA GLU A 59 42.50 4.75 8.18
C GLU A 59 43.83 4.89 7.41
N SER A 60 44.27 3.80 6.77
CA SER A 60 45.43 3.82 5.87
C SER A 60 45.05 4.51 4.56
N THR A 61 45.37 5.80 4.52
CA THR A 61 45.49 6.62 3.31
C THR A 61 46.60 6.04 2.43
N SER A 62 46.27 5.03 1.64
CA SER A 62 47.08 4.66 0.48
C SER A 62 46.18 4.52 -0.74
N SER A 63 46.40 5.41 -1.70
CA SER A 63 45.76 5.39 -3.00
C SER A 63 46.29 4.21 -3.82
N PRO A 64 45.48 3.19 -4.17
CA PRO A 64 45.96 2.14 -5.04
C PRO A 64 46.01 2.70 -6.47
N THR A 65 47.17 2.64 -7.09
CA THR A 65 47.39 2.80 -8.52
C THR A 65 46.43 1.88 -9.29
N ARG A 66 45.47 2.47 -10.02
CA ARG A 66 44.48 1.73 -10.81
C ARG A 66 45.19 0.99 -11.96
N PRO A 67 45.13 -0.36 -12.04
CA PRO A 67 45.60 -1.07 -13.21
C PRO A 67 44.72 -0.74 -14.43
N PRO A 68 45.23 -0.87 -15.67
CA PRO A 68 44.51 -0.48 -16.87
C PRO A 68 43.21 -1.29 -17.02
N LYS A 69 42.15 -0.60 -17.46
CA LYS A 69 40.79 -1.14 -17.61
C LYS A 69 40.75 -2.22 -18.72
N ARG A 70 41.02 -3.49 -18.38
CA ARG A 70 40.61 -4.63 -19.21
C ARG A 70 39.10 -4.81 -19.09
N PHE A 71 38.40 -4.84 -20.23
CA PHE A 71 37.01 -5.28 -20.32
C PHE A 71 36.94 -6.74 -19.87
N SER A 72 36.33 -6.98 -18.71
CA SER A 72 36.12 -8.33 -18.17
C SER A 72 34.66 -8.67 -18.32
N LEU A 73 34.36 -9.72 -19.09
CA LEU A 73 33.00 -10.24 -19.27
C LEU A 73 32.36 -10.62 -17.92
N ALA A 74 33.17 -10.97 -16.91
CA ALA A 74 32.71 -11.24 -15.54
C ALA A 74 32.08 -10.01 -14.84
N ARG A 75 32.30 -8.79 -15.35
CA ARG A 75 31.71 -7.55 -14.81
C ARG A 75 30.40 -7.17 -15.49
N LEU A 76 30.00 -7.86 -16.57
CA LEU A 76 28.75 -7.59 -17.28
C LEU A 76 27.50 -7.75 -16.41
N PRO A 77 27.38 -8.78 -15.53
CA PRO A 77 26.20 -8.90 -14.66
C PRO A 77 26.08 -7.72 -13.68
N LEU A 78 27.20 -7.28 -13.10
CA LEU A 78 27.21 -6.13 -12.20
C LEU A 78 26.90 -4.82 -12.94
N ALA A 79 27.42 -4.66 -14.16
CA ALA A 79 27.11 -3.52 -15.02
C ALA A 79 25.61 -3.49 -15.37
N ALA A 80 25.01 -4.63 -15.73
CA ALA A 80 23.58 -4.75 -16.00
C ALA A 80 22.73 -4.39 -14.77
N VAL A 81 23.08 -4.89 -13.58
CA VAL A 81 22.39 -4.52 -12.32
C VAL A 81 22.51 -3.03 -12.02
N ASN A 82 23.68 -2.43 -12.26
CA ASN A 82 23.87 -1.00 -12.05
C ASN A 82 23.07 -0.16 -13.05
N ILE A 83 23.05 -0.54 -14.33
CA ILE A 83 22.22 0.11 -15.35
C ILE A 83 20.74 0.00 -14.97
N TYR A 84 20.27 -1.19 -14.57
CA TYR A 84 18.91 -1.38 -14.07
C TYR A 84 18.61 -0.44 -12.90
N ARG A 85 19.49 -0.34 -11.90
CA ARG A 85 19.27 0.55 -10.75
C ARG A 85 19.21 2.03 -11.16
N VAL A 86 20.04 2.44 -12.12
CA VAL A 86 20.03 3.80 -12.66
C VAL A 86 18.69 4.06 -13.36
N VAL A 87 18.32 3.22 -14.32
CA VAL A 87 17.07 3.39 -15.08
C VAL A 87 15.86 3.33 -14.16
N ALA A 88 15.77 2.31 -13.29
CA ALA A 88 14.59 2.09 -12.46
C ALA A 88 14.43 3.14 -11.35
N PHE A 89 15.51 3.56 -10.70
CA PHE A 89 15.43 4.35 -9.47
C PHE A 89 16.03 5.76 -9.54
N ARG A 90 16.92 6.03 -10.53
CA ARG A 90 17.52 7.37 -10.70
C ARG A 90 16.88 8.17 -11.82
N TRP A 91 16.36 7.52 -12.86
CA TRP A 91 15.60 8.23 -13.87
C TRP A 91 14.19 8.55 -13.37
N THR A 92 13.86 9.82 -13.44
CA THR A 92 12.58 10.38 -13.02
C THR A 92 11.96 11.11 -14.19
N LEU A 93 10.66 10.89 -14.37
CA LEU A 93 9.83 11.63 -15.31
C LEU A 93 9.19 12.79 -14.56
N GLU A 94 9.47 14.01 -15.01
CA GLU A 94 8.99 15.24 -14.39
C GLU A 94 7.76 15.77 -15.14
N PHE A 95 6.68 15.98 -14.40
CA PHE A 95 5.44 16.60 -14.87
C PHE A 95 5.13 17.78 -13.95
N GLY A 96 5.65 18.97 -14.27
CA GLY A 96 5.52 20.14 -13.39
C GLY A 96 6.03 19.84 -11.97
N PRO A 97 5.22 19.98 -10.90
CA PRO A 97 5.67 19.71 -9.53
C PRO A 97 5.79 18.21 -9.20
N TYR A 98 5.48 17.30 -10.14
CA TYR A 98 5.46 15.86 -9.91
C TYR A 98 6.69 15.19 -10.53
N ALA A 99 7.39 14.39 -9.74
CA ALA A 99 8.44 13.50 -10.23
C ALA A 99 8.02 12.04 -9.96
N ILE A 100 8.03 11.21 -10.99
CA ILE A 100 7.69 9.78 -10.91
C ILE A 100 8.92 8.98 -11.35
N LYS A 101 9.32 7.97 -10.58
CA LYS A 101 10.45 7.12 -10.93
C LYS A 101 10.06 6.15 -12.04
N MET A 102 10.98 5.75 -12.91
CA MET A 102 10.65 4.77 -13.95
C MET A 102 10.16 3.43 -13.39
N ALA A 103 10.68 2.97 -12.24
CA ALA A 103 10.14 1.79 -11.56
C ALA A 103 8.64 1.91 -11.23
N GLU A 104 8.21 3.09 -10.79
CA GLU A 104 6.82 3.40 -10.47
C GLU A 104 5.95 3.39 -11.74
N VAL A 105 6.47 3.93 -12.86
CA VAL A 105 5.81 3.88 -14.17
C VAL A 105 5.65 2.43 -14.65
N PHE A 106 6.72 1.63 -14.64
CA PHE A 106 6.68 0.24 -15.09
C PHE A 106 5.72 -0.61 -14.26
N VAL A 107 5.75 -0.48 -12.94
CA VAL A 107 4.81 -1.19 -12.04
C VAL A 107 3.38 -0.77 -12.32
N THR A 108 3.14 0.53 -12.56
CA THR A 108 1.80 1.05 -12.88
C THR A 108 1.29 0.48 -14.21
N ILE A 109 2.09 0.55 -15.27
CA ILE A 109 1.71 0.05 -16.58
C ILE A 109 1.46 -1.46 -16.52
N ALA A 110 2.36 -2.23 -15.91
CA ALA A 110 2.22 -3.68 -15.79
C ALA A 110 0.95 -4.06 -15.00
N TYR A 111 0.67 -3.37 -13.89
CA TYR A 111 -0.50 -3.63 -13.06
C TYR A 111 -1.81 -3.27 -13.77
N VAL A 112 -1.88 -2.09 -14.41
CA VAL A 112 -3.06 -1.68 -15.18
C VAL A 112 -3.27 -2.59 -16.38
N ALA A 113 -2.21 -2.95 -17.11
CA ALA A 113 -2.28 -3.88 -18.23
C ALA A 113 -2.78 -5.26 -17.79
N LEU A 114 -2.31 -5.81 -16.67
CA LEU A 114 -2.80 -7.06 -16.11
C LEU A 114 -4.31 -7.02 -15.89
N LEU A 115 -4.81 -5.99 -15.18
CA LEU A 115 -6.23 -5.83 -14.88
C LEU A 115 -7.08 -5.66 -16.15
N LEU A 116 -6.66 -4.80 -17.08
CA LEU A 116 -7.39 -4.58 -18.33
C LEU A 116 -7.38 -5.84 -19.21
N THR A 117 -6.27 -6.57 -19.25
CA THR A 117 -6.19 -7.82 -20.02
C THR A 117 -7.22 -8.82 -19.49
N TRP A 118 -7.29 -9.08 -18.18
CA TRP A 118 -8.28 -10.02 -17.62
C TRP A 118 -9.72 -9.52 -17.74
N THR A 119 -9.91 -8.20 -17.79
CA THR A 119 -11.23 -7.60 -18.05
C THR A 119 -11.71 -7.88 -19.48
N PHE A 120 -10.82 -7.76 -20.49
CA PHE A 120 -11.20 -7.73 -21.90
C PHE A 120 -10.75 -8.94 -22.74
N ILE A 121 -10.05 -9.91 -22.15
CA ILE A 121 -9.67 -11.15 -22.85
C ILE A 121 -10.88 -12.07 -23.07
N ASN A 122 -10.82 -12.92 -24.10
CA ASN A 122 -11.78 -13.99 -24.38
C ASN A 122 -13.24 -13.52 -24.51
N THR A 123 -13.46 -12.43 -25.24
CA THR A 123 -14.76 -11.75 -25.44
C THR A 123 -15.62 -12.31 -26.58
N THR A 124 -15.26 -13.47 -27.12
CA THR A 124 -16.05 -14.18 -28.14
C THR A 124 -16.42 -15.57 -27.63
N ASP A 125 -17.56 -16.09 -28.08
CA ASP A 125 -17.98 -17.47 -27.87
C ASP A 125 -17.18 -18.46 -28.74
N LEU A 126 -17.51 -19.74 -28.64
CA LEU A 126 -16.86 -20.81 -29.42
C LEU A 126 -17.05 -20.68 -30.95
N GLU A 127 -18.07 -19.94 -31.39
CA GLU A 127 -18.38 -19.70 -32.80
C GLU A 127 -17.77 -18.38 -33.33
N GLY A 128 -17.12 -17.60 -32.45
CA GLY A 128 -16.48 -16.32 -32.78
C GLY A 128 -17.42 -15.11 -32.70
N ILE A 129 -18.64 -15.29 -32.20
CA ILE A 129 -19.60 -14.21 -31.97
C ILE A 129 -19.20 -13.48 -30.68
N LYS A 130 -19.23 -12.14 -30.72
CA LYS A 130 -18.88 -11.33 -29.56
C LYS A 130 -19.90 -11.47 -28.45
N PHE A 131 -19.43 -11.71 -27.23
CA PHE A 131 -20.26 -11.62 -26.03
C PHE A 131 -20.77 -10.19 -25.81
N ASP A 132 -21.93 -10.10 -25.17
CA ASP A 132 -22.55 -8.83 -24.79
C ASP A 132 -21.68 -8.02 -23.79
N ILE A 133 -21.93 -6.71 -23.70
CA ILE A 133 -21.28 -5.76 -22.78
C ILE A 133 -21.27 -6.27 -21.34
N ASN A 134 -22.32 -6.99 -20.95
CA ASN A 134 -22.46 -7.71 -19.70
C ASN A 134 -21.24 -8.54 -19.30
N TYR A 135 -20.65 -9.22 -20.29
CA TYR A 135 -19.60 -10.20 -20.06
C TYR A 135 -18.34 -9.55 -19.49
N TRP A 136 -17.88 -8.43 -20.05
CA TRP A 136 -16.72 -7.71 -19.53
C TRP A 136 -17.10 -6.69 -18.44
N SER A 137 -18.32 -6.14 -18.42
CA SER A 137 -18.80 -5.23 -17.36
C SER A 137 -18.74 -5.91 -15.98
N ASN A 138 -19.33 -7.10 -15.85
CA ASN A 138 -19.36 -7.83 -14.60
C ASN A 138 -17.95 -8.27 -14.18
N ARG A 139 -17.10 -8.65 -15.15
CA ARG A 139 -15.69 -8.98 -14.88
C ARG A 139 -14.91 -7.78 -14.37
N ALA A 140 -15.11 -6.57 -14.92
CA ALA A 140 -14.50 -5.35 -14.42
C ALA A 140 -14.88 -5.11 -12.95
N GLY A 141 -16.16 -5.29 -12.60
CA GLY A 141 -16.64 -5.18 -11.22
C GLY A 141 -16.01 -6.20 -10.27
N MET A 142 -15.96 -7.48 -10.66
CA MET A 142 -15.37 -8.54 -9.84
C MET A 142 -13.85 -8.41 -9.71
N LEU A 143 -13.14 -8.06 -10.79
CA LEU A 143 -11.72 -7.75 -10.74
C LEU A 143 -11.47 -6.56 -9.81
N ALA A 144 -12.24 -5.48 -9.90
CA ALA A 144 -12.11 -4.36 -8.98
C ALA A 144 -12.32 -4.79 -7.53
N ALA A 145 -13.37 -5.57 -7.23
CA ALA A 145 -13.66 -6.10 -5.90
C ALA A 145 -12.49 -6.93 -5.34
N SER A 146 -11.91 -7.80 -6.17
CA SER A 146 -10.75 -8.64 -5.80
C SER A 146 -9.52 -7.85 -5.36
N GLN A 147 -9.38 -6.58 -5.78
CA GLN A 147 -8.22 -5.77 -5.42
C GLN A 147 -8.36 -5.04 -4.08
N PHE A 148 -9.54 -5.00 -3.47
CA PHE A 148 -9.78 -4.30 -2.21
C PHE A 148 -8.84 -4.75 -1.06
N PRO A 149 -8.56 -6.05 -0.86
CA PRO A 149 -7.62 -6.50 0.16
C PRO A 149 -6.22 -5.94 -0.06
N LEU A 150 -5.75 -5.93 -1.31
CA LEU A 150 -4.45 -5.38 -1.67
C LEU A 150 -4.42 -3.85 -1.44
N VAL A 151 -5.45 -3.11 -1.88
CA VAL A 151 -5.58 -1.67 -1.62
C VAL A 151 -5.46 -1.39 -0.12
N THR A 152 -6.21 -2.13 0.70
CA THR A 152 -6.19 -1.95 2.16
C THR A 152 -4.84 -2.31 2.77
N ALA A 153 -4.24 -3.44 2.39
CA ALA A 153 -2.94 -3.88 2.90
C ALA A 153 -1.80 -2.92 2.56
N LEU A 154 -1.83 -2.31 1.36
CA LEU A 154 -0.84 -1.30 0.98
C LEU A 154 -1.03 0.03 1.73
N GLY A 155 -2.26 0.33 2.16
CA GLY A 155 -2.61 1.59 2.83
C GLY A 155 -2.32 1.61 4.34
N THR A 156 -2.22 0.46 5.00
CA THR A 156 -1.94 0.34 6.44
C THR A 156 -0.45 0.60 6.75
N LYS A 157 -0.15 1.12 7.96
CA LYS A 157 1.27 1.32 8.38
C LYS A 157 1.87 0.04 8.97
N ASN A 158 1.04 -0.83 9.55
CA ASN A 158 1.42 -2.22 9.83
C ASN A 158 1.26 -3.03 8.54
N ASN A 159 2.23 -2.88 7.66
CA ASN A 159 2.10 -3.32 6.29
C ASN A 159 2.75 -4.71 6.09
N ILE A 160 1.93 -5.72 5.82
CA ILE A 160 2.39 -7.09 5.56
C ILE A 160 3.24 -7.15 4.28
N VAL A 161 2.90 -6.35 3.26
CA VAL A 161 3.68 -6.26 2.02
C VAL A 161 5.06 -5.67 2.30
N SER A 162 5.16 -4.67 3.18
CA SER A 162 6.45 -4.14 3.64
C SER A 162 7.28 -5.20 4.36
N LEU A 163 6.65 -6.06 5.18
CA LEU A 163 7.34 -7.14 5.88
C LEU A 163 7.92 -8.18 4.90
N VAL A 164 7.15 -8.55 3.87
CA VAL A 164 7.56 -9.53 2.87
C VAL A 164 8.66 -8.96 1.96
N THR A 165 8.46 -7.75 1.44
CA THR A 165 9.32 -7.17 0.39
C THR A 165 10.50 -6.37 0.92
N GLY A 166 10.47 -5.95 2.19
CA GLY A 166 11.45 -5.00 2.75
C GLY A 166 11.31 -3.57 2.20
N ILE A 167 10.31 -3.31 1.36
CA ILE A 167 10.04 -1.98 0.81
C ILE A 167 9.28 -1.16 1.84
N THR A 168 9.76 0.05 2.14
CA THR A 168 9.15 0.89 3.17
C THR A 168 7.72 1.33 2.79
N TYR A 169 6.90 1.57 3.81
CA TYR A 169 5.52 2.03 3.65
C TYR A 169 5.39 3.25 2.75
N GLU A 170 6.31 4.21 2.83
CA GLU A 170 6.27 5.45 2.05
C GLU A 170 6.34 5.16 0.54
N LYS A 171 7.17 4.19 0.15
CA LYS A 171 7.29 3.73 -1.24
C LYS A 171 6.08 2.92 -1.66
N LEU A 172 5.59 2.03 -0.80
CA LEU A 172 4.38 1.23 -1.07
C LEU A 172 3.11 2.09 -1.15
N ASN A 173 3.09 3.25 -0.49
CA ASN A 173 1.96 4.18 -0.57
C ASN A 173 1.75 4.71 -2.01
N TYR A 174 2.79 4.76 -2.84
CA TYR A 174 2.61 4.99 -4.27
C TYR A 174 1.74 3.90 -4.91
N VAL A 175 2.06 2.64 -4.65
CA VAL A 175 1.33 1.48 -5.19
C VAL A 175 -0.10 1.48 -4.68
N HIS A 176 -0.34 1.76 -3.39
CA HIS A 176 -1.70 1.94 -2.83
C HIS A 176 -2.56 2.88 -3.67
N ARG A 177 -2.02 4.06 -4.05
CA ARG A 177 -2.75 5.05 -4.85
C ARG A 177 -3.02 4.56 -6.27
N VAL A 178 -2.06 3.88 -6.90
CA VAL A 178 -2.23 3.30 -8.24
C VAL A 178 -3.28 2.20 -8.24
N THR A 179 -3.19 1.28 -7.28
CA THR A 179 -4.16 0.19 -7.09
C THR A 179 -5.56 0.77 -6.88
N ALA A 180 -5.74 1.73 -5.96
CA ALA A 180 -7.05 2.36 -5.69
C ALA A 180 -7.65 3.06 -6.92
N ARG A 181 -6.84 3.83 -7.67
CA ARG A 181 -7.30 4.52 -8.90
C ARG A 181 -7.62 3.55 -10.03
N SER A 182 -6.87 2.45 -10.14
CA SER A 182 -7.16 1.40 -11.12
C SER A 182 -8.49 0.70 -10.79
N CYS A 183 -8.74 0.41 -9.51
CA CYS A 183 -10.05 -0.10 -9.06
C CYS A 183 -11.18 0.88 -9.38
N PHE A 184 -10.98 2.16 -9.11
CA PHE A 184 -11.97 3.18 -9.46
C PHE A 184 -12.25 3.21 -10.97
N GLY A 185 -11.22 3.13 -11.82
CA GLY A 185 -11.38 3.03 -13.27
C GLY A 185 -12.19 1.80 -13.70
N LEU A 186 -11.89 0.62 -13.16
CA LEU A 186 -12.66 -0.59 -13.43
C LEU A 186 -14.12 -0.48 -12.94
N LEU A 187 -14.36 0.15 -11.80
CA LEU A 187 -15.71 0.37 -11.28
C LEU A 187 -16.50 1.39 -12.11
N LEU A 188 -15.84 2.39 -12.69
CA LEU A 188 -16.46 3.29 -13.68
C LEU A 188 -16.83 2.55 -14.96
N ILE A 189 -15.96 1.65 -15.44
CA ILE A 189 -16.26 0.77 -16.57
C ILE A 189 -17.49 -0.10 -16.27
N HIS A 190 -17.51 -0.75 -15.10
CA HIS A 190 -18.65 -1.55 -14.65
C HIS A 190 -19.93 -0.70 -14.55
N ALA A 191 -19.96 0.32 -13.68
CA ALA A 191 -21.16 1.11 -13.44
C ALA A 191 -21.64 1.88 -14.68
N GLY A 192 -20.72 2.42 -15.49
CA GLY A 192 -21.05 3.10 -16.74
C GLY A 192 -21.71 2.17 -17.75
N SER A 193 -21.22 0.93 -17.84
CA SER A 193 -21.83 -0.11 -18.67
C SER A 193 -23.20 -0.52 -18.14
N GLU A 194 -23.34 -0.67 -16.82
CA GLU A 194 -24.61 -1.02 -16.19
C GLU A 194 -25.70 0.03 -16.46
N VAL A 195 -25.34 1.32 -16.39
CA VAL A 195 -26.23 2.45 -16.69
C VAL A 195 -26.56 2.51 -18.18
N HIS A 196 -25.57 2.35 -19.06
CA HIS A 196 -25.75 2.45 -20.50
C HIS A 196 -26.72 1.40 -21.06
N ARG A 197 -26.65 0.16 -20.56
CA ARG A 197 -27.49 -0.93 -21.10
C ARG A 197 -28.91 -0.98 -20.54
N ASN A 198 -29.13 -0.46 -19.33
CA ASN A 198 -30.39 -0.62 -18.64
C ASN A 198 -31.30 0.59 -18.86
N ASN A 199 -32.18 0.51 -19.86
CA ASN A 199 -33.19 1.56 -20.13
C ASN A 199 -34.09 1.87 -18.91
N HIS A 200 -34.22 0.91 -17.98
CA HIS A 200 -34.98 1.05 -16.74
C HIS A 200 -34.09 1.06 -15.49
N PHE A 201 -32.84 1.53 -15.59
CA PHE A 201 -31.91 1.61 -14.46
C PHE A 201 -32.51 2.29 -13.22
N GLN A 202 -33.38 3.28 -13.42
CA GLN A 202 -34.12 3.98 -12.34
C GLN A 202 -35.00 3.05 -11.48
N VAL A 203 -35.53 1.97 -12.06
CA VAL A 203 -36.30 0.97 -11.31
C VAL A 203 -35.37 0.17 -10.40
N PHE A 204 -34.23 -0.29 -10.94
CA PHE A 204 -33.22 -1.00 -10.16
C PHE A 204 -32.60 -0.14 -9.06
N LEU A 205 -32.55 1.19 -9.20
CA LEU A 205 -32.10 2.10 -8.15
C LEU A 205 -32.98 2.09 -6.89
N GLN A 206 -34.18 1.50 -6.93
CA GLN A 206 -34.97 1.28 -5.71
C GLN A 206 -34.40 0.14 -4.85
N GLU A 207 -33.63 -0.77 -5.45
CA GLU A 207 -33.01 -1.89 -4.76
C GLU A 207 -31.89 -1.43 -3.82
N THR A 208 -31.95 -1.87 -2.57
CA THR A 208 -30.99 -1.50 -1.53
C THR A 208 -29.55 -1.87 -1.89
N TRP A 209 -29.34 -3.07 -2.46
CA TRP A 209 -28.00 -3.53 -2.83
C TRP A 209 -27.35 -2.66 -3.92
N LEU A 210 -28.14 -2.14 -4.86
CA LEU A 210 -27.64 -1.27 -5.93
C LEU A 210 -27.35 0.13 -5.38
N ARG A 211 -28.24 0.68 -4.53
CA ARG A 211 -27.99 1.96 -3.84
C ARG A 211 -26.69 1.93 -3.06
N LEU A 212 -26.44 0.86 -2.31
CA LEU A 212 -25.17 0.68 -1.58
C LEU A 212 -23.95 0.63 -2.51
N GLY A 213 -24.07 0.00 -3.68
CA GLY A 213 -23.03 0.00 -4.72
C GLY A 213 -22.74 1.40 -5.27
N VAL A 214 -23.79 2.16 -5.60
CA VAL A 214 -23.68 3.55 -6.05
C VAL A 214 -23.09 4.45 -4.96
N THR A 215 -23.54 4.31 -3.70
CA THR A 215 -22.98 5.05 -2.56
C THR A 215 -21.49 4.73 -2.37
N ALA A 216 -21.08 3.47 -2.48
CA ALA A 216 -19.67 3.09 -2.43
C ALA A 216 -18.86 3.68 -3.58
N LEU A 217 -19.40 3.67 -4.81
CA LEU A 217 -18.72 4.26 -5.97
C LEU A 217 -18.52 5.77 -5.82
N VAL A 218 -19.57 6.48 -5.38
CA VAL A 218 -19.49 7.93 -5.11
C VAL A 218 -18.48 8.23 -4.01
N ALA A 219 -18.50 7.48 -2.90
CA ALA A 219 -17.54 7.63 -1.82
C ALA A 219 -16.09 7.37 -2.29
N LEU A 220 -15.87 6.38 -3.16
CA LEU A 220 -14.55 6.12 -3.77
C LEU A 220 -14.13 7.24 -4.74
N GLY A 221 -15.08 7.83 -5.47
CA GLY A 221 -14.84 9.01 -6.30
C GLY A 221 -14.40 10.21 -5.46
N ILE A 222 -15.11 10.50 -4.37
CA ILE A 222 -14.74 11.55 -3.39
C ILE A 222 -13.35 11.27 -2.82
N LEU A 223 -13.06 10.02 -2.44
CA LEU A 223 -11.73 9.61 -1.99
C LEU A 223 -10.65 9.94 -3.03
N CYS A 224 -10.88 9.62 -4.31
CA CYS A 224 -9.91 9.91 -5.37
C CYS A 224 -9.65 11.42 -5.52
N VAL A 225 -10.69 12.24 -5.41
CA VAL A 225 -10.59 13.71 -5.48
C VAL A 225 -9.85 14.27 -4.28
N VAL A 226 -10.29 13.97 -3.06
CA VAL A 226 -9.68 14.50 -1.83
C VAL A 226 -8.23 13.99 -1.64
N SER A 227 -7.89 12.83 -2.23
CA SER A 227 -6.53 12.28 -2.24
C SER A 227 -5.57 12.97 -3.23
N LEU A 228 -6.05 13.93 -4.02
CA LEU A 228 -5.18 14.73 -4.90
C LEU A 228 -4.10 15.44 -4.05
N ARG A 229 -2.88 15.51 -4.60
CA ARG A 229 -1.73 16.05 -3.84
C ARG A 229 -2.00 17.46 -3.34
N VAL A 230 -2.59 18.32 -4.18
CA VAL A 230 -2.91 19.71 -3.84
C VAL A 230 -3.83 19.78 -2.63
N ILE A 231 -4.92 19.00 -2.61
CA ILE A 231 -5.85 18.99 -1.46
C ILE A 231 -5.16 18.44 -0.22
N ARG A 232 -4.38 17.36 -0.35
CA ARG A 232 -3.72 16.72 0.80
C ARG A 232 -2.56 17.54 1.38
N THR A 233 -1.94 18.44 0.61
CA THR A 233 -0.92 19.36 1.12
C THR A 233 -1.53 20.57 1.82
N GLU A 234 -2.59 21.15 1.25
CA GLU A 234 -3.22 22.35 1.81
C GLU A 234 -4.24 22.05 2.91
N ALA A 235 -4.90 20.89 2.85
CA ALA A 235 -6.00 20.50 3.74
C ALA A 235 -5.86 19.03 4.19
N TYR A 236 -4.73 18.72 4.85
CA TYR A 236 -4.41 17.35 5.29
C TYR A 236 -5.47 16.76 6.23
N GLU A 237 -6.01 17.55 7.16
CA GLU A 237 -7.05 17.10 8.11
C GLU A 237 -8.34 16.68 7.39
N LEU A 238 -8.81 17.49 6.43
CA LEU A 238 -9.95 17.15 5.58
C LEU A 238 -9.72 15.82 4.87
N PHE A 239 -8.54 15.65 4.26
CA PHE A 239 -8.16 14.38 3.65
C PHE A 239 -8.21 13.22 4.64
N PHE A 240 -7.62 13.38 5.82
CA PHE A 240 -7.54 12.33 6.81
C PHE A 240 -8.92 11.85 7.29
N TYR A 241 -9.81 12.77 7.67
CA TYR A 241 -11.14 12.43 8.20
C TYR A 241 -12.07 11.91 7.12
N THR A 242 -12.12 12.58 5.97
CA THR A 242 -12.92 12.10 4.83
C THR A 242 -12.43 10.73 4.39
N HIS A 243 -11.12 10.50 4.37
CA HIS A 243 -10.59 9.20 3.96
C HIS A 243 -10.96 8.10 4.95
N PHE A 244 -10.90 8.35 6.26
CA PHE A 244 -11.29 7.38 7.26
C PHE A 244 -12.77 6.97 7.13
N LEU A 245 -13.66 7.96 7.04
CA LEU A 245 -15.10 7.71 6.93
C LEU A 245 -15.48 7.07 5.59
N ALA A 246 -14.93 7.58 4.48
CA ALA A 246 -15.25 7.07 3.16
C ALA A 246 -14.75 5.63 2.95
N VAL A 247 -13.62 5.22 3.55
CA VAL A 247 -13.19 3.81 3.53
C VAL A 247 -14.24 2.91 4.18
N LEU A 248 -14.82 3.30 5.32
CA LEU A 248 -15.87 2.51 5.96
C LEU A 248 -17.11 2.38 5.06
N ILE A 249 -17.52 3.48 4.41
CA ILE A 249 -18.66 3.50 3.48
C ILE A 249 -18.38 2.61 2.27
N VAL A 250 -17.19 2.75 1.67
CA VAL A 250 -16.75 1.99 0.49
C VAL A 250 -16.71 0.49 0.78
N LEU A 251 -16.07 0.07 1.89
CA LEU A 251 -15.99 -1.34 2.26
C LEU A 251 -17.38 -1.93 2.58
N SER A 252 -18.20 -1.20 3.34
CA SER A 252 -19.55 -1.67 3.72
C SER A 252 -20.47 -1.76 2.52
N GLY A 253 -20.51 -0.71 1.69
CA GLY A 253 -21.31 -0.68 0.48
C GLY A 253 -20.87 -1.73 -0.54
N ALA A 254 -19.57 -1.89 -0.79
CA ALA A 254 -19.05 -2.93 -1.68
C ALA A 254 -19.37 -4.34 -1.17
N TYR A 255 -19.26 -4.59 0.14
CA TYR A 255 -19.58 -5.89 0.73
C TYR A 255 -21.04 -6.29 0.48
N PHE A 256 -21.99 -5.39 0.79
CA PHE A 256 -23.41 -5.69 0.60
C PHE A 256 -23.83 -5.70 -0.86
N HIS A 257 -23.23 -4.84 -1.70
CA HIS A 257 -23.48 -4.80 -3.14
C HIS A 257 -23.08 -6.12 -3.82
N THR A 258 -21.95 -6.70 -3.43
CA THR A 258 -21.41 -7.93 -4.05
C THR A 258 -21.89 -9.23 -3.39
N LYS A 259 -22.65 -9.14 -2.29
CA LYS A 259 -23.05 -10.31 -1.48
C LYS A 259 -23.87 -11.33 -2.27
N ALA A 260 -24.81 -10.87 -3.10
CA ALA A 260 -25.72 -11.74 -3.85
C ALA A 260 -24.99 -12.65 -4.86
N ILE A 261 -23.81 -12.23 -5.33
CA ILE A 261 -22.97 -12.96 -6.29
C ILE A 261 -21.73 -13.58 -5.64
N HIS A 262 -21.73 -13.73 -4.31
CA HIS A 262 -20.59 -14.23 -3.52
C HIS A 262 -19.28 -13.42 -3.65
N GLY A 263 -19.32 -12.22 -4.25
CA GLY A 263 -18.15 -11.35 -4.39
C GLY A 263 -17.68 -10.73 -3.08
N SER A 264 -18.50 -10.80 -2.02
CA SER A 264 -18.12 -10.35 -0.68
C SER A 264 -16.91 -11.09 -0.09
N VAL A 265 -16.59 -12.29 -0.63
CA VAL A 265 -15.36 -13.04 -0.32
C VAL A 265 -14.10 -12.22 -0.57
N TRP A 266 -14.13 -11.31 -1.52
CA TRP A 266 -13.02 -10.43 -1.86
C TRP A 266 -12.98 -9.17 -0.99
N ILE A 267 -14.10 -8.75 -0.40
CA ILE A 267 -14.17 -7.50 0.36
C ILE A 267 -13.90 -7.73 1.84
N TRP A 268 -14.37 -8.84 2.41
CA TRP A 268 -14.26 -9.10 3.85
C TRP A 268 -12.81 -9.07 4.40
N PRO A 269 -11.76 -9.53 3.68
CA PRO A 269 -10.39 -9.50 4.23
C PRO A 269 -9.90 -8.07 4.49
N SER A 270 -10.38 -7.08 3.73
CA SER A 270 -10.07 -5.66 3.97
C SER A 270 -10.50 -5.21 5.36
N PHE A 271 -11.65 -5.66 5.86
CA PHE A 271 -12.08 -5.33 7.23
C PHE A 271 -11.11 -5.89 8.27
N VAL A 272 -10.66 -7.13 8.09
CA VAL A 272 -9.71 -7.77 8.99
C VAL A 272 -8.37 -7.03 8.99
N VAL A 273 -7.81 -6.77 7.81
CA VAL A 273 -6.53 -6.06 7.67
C VAL A 273 -6.61 -4.67 8.29
N TRP A 274 -7.70 -3.94 8.04
CA TRP A 274 -7.88 -2.59 8.57
C TRP A 274 -8.08 -2.60 10.09
N ALA A 275 -8.92 -3.50 10.61
CA ALA A 275 -9.16 -3.64 12.05
C ALA A 275 -7.87 -4.03 12.79
N LEU A 276 -7.13 -5.01 12.28
CA LEU A 276 -5.84 -5.41 12.86
C LEU A 276 -4.83 -4.26 12.90
N ASP A 277 -4.71 -3.46 11.83
CA ASP A 277 -3.83 -2.29 11.84
C ASP A 277 -4.23 -1.28 12.92
N ARG A 278 -5.53 -1.05 13.12
CA ARG A 278 -6.05 -0.18 14.19
C ARG A 278 -5.78 -0.75 15.58
N CYS A 279 -6.05 -2.04 15.79
CA CYS A 279 -5.78 -2.73 17.05
C CYS A 279 -4.29 -2.67 17.42
N ILE A 280 -3.38 -2.99 16.49
CA ILE A 280 -1.93 -2.94 16.74
C ILE A 280 -1.49 -1.51 17.11
N ARG A 281 -2.06 -0.48 16.49
CA ARG A 281 -1.76 0.92 16.84
C ARG A 281 -2.26 1.28 18.22
N LEU A 282 -3.49 0.89 18.56
CA LEU A 282 -4.05 1.12 19.88
C LEU A 282 -3.21 0.43 20.96
N VAL A 283 -2.84 -0.83 20.75
CA VAL A 283 -1.95 -1.58 21.66
C VAL A 283 -0.60 -0.88 21.79
N ARG A 284 0.05 -0.48 20.68
CA ARG A 284 1.33 0.26 20.76
C ARG A 284 1.21 1.59 21.48
N LEU A 285 0.11 2.33 21.27
CA LEU A 285 -0.16 3.58 21.97
C LEU A 285 -0.28 3.34 23.48
N VAL A 286 -1.10 2.37 23.89
CA VAL A 286 -1.33 2.03 25.30
C VAL A 286 -0.05 1.51 25.97
N VAL A 287 0.69 0.61 25.33
CA VAL A 287 1.93 0.02 25.87
C VAL A 287 3.04 1.07 25.97
N SER A 288 3.20 1.92 24.94
CA SER A 288 4.22 2.98 24.95
C SER A 288 3.91 4.05 26.00
N ASN A 289 2.64 4.29 26.30
CA ASN A 289 2.18 5.29 27.26
C ASN A 289 1.62 4.67 28.55
N HIS A 290 2.05 3.46 28.93
CA HIS A 290 1.48 2.76 30.09
C HIS A 290 1.62 3.54 31.42
N LEU A 291 2.65 4.40 31.51
CA LEU A 291 2.87 5.31 32.65
C LEU A 291 1.83 6.45 32.70
N TYR A 292 1.32 6.89 31.55
CA TYR A 292 0.27 7.92 31.46
C TYR A 292 -1.09 7.36 31.87
N PHE A 293 -1.41 6.13 31.46
CA PHE A 293 -2.69 5.47 31.78
C PHE A 293 -2.75 4.86 33.18
N GLY A 294 -1.72 5.04 34.01
CA GLY A 294 -1.75 4.65 35.43
C GLY A 294 -1.66 3.14 35.69
N PHE A 295 -1.18 2.32 34.75
CA PHE A 295 -1.02 0.87 34.94
C PHE A 295 0.07 0.49 35.95
N THR A 296 0.84 1.46 36.46
CA THR A 296 1.91 1.24 37.44
C THR A 296 1.78 2.18 38.63
N ARG A 297 2.22 1.74 39.82
CA ARG A 297 2.23 2.52 41.07
C ARG A 297 3.04 3.83 40.98
N ARG A 298 3.86 4.02 39.94
CA ARG A 298 4.57 5.26 39.60
C ARG A 298 3.84 5.98 38.45
N SER A 299 2.56 6.30 38.65
CA SER A 299 1.85 7.22 37.77
C SER A 299 2.54 8.59 37.88
N GLY A 300 3.42 8.87 36.93
CA GLY A 300 4.12 10.15 36.81
C GLY A 300 3.57 10.85 35.60
N SER A 301 3.25 12.14 35.72
CA SER A 301 2.88 12.94 34.57
C SER A 301 4.01 12.90 33.53
N LEU A 302 3.67 12.43 32.32
CA LEU A 302 4.56 12.49 31.15
C LEU A 302 4.55 13.92 30.58
N HIS A 303 4.99 14.89 31.38
CA HIS A 303 5.15 16.25 30.87
C HIS A 303 6.30 16.28 29.86
N ALA A 304 5.99 16.81 28.69
CA ALA A 304 6.98 17.19 27.69
C ALA A 304 7.51 18.58 28.05
N THR A 305 8.80 18.82 27.86
CA THR A 305 9.36 20.17 27.88
C THR A 305 9.67 20.60 26.45
N THR A 306 9.21 21.79 26.06
CA THR A 306 9.43 22.36 24.73
C THR A 306 10.37 23.55 24.81
N GLU A 307 11.44 23.52 24.03
CA GLU A 307 12.43 24.60 23.92
C GLU A 307 12.41 25.11 22.47
N LEU A 308 12.20 26.41 22.26
CA LEU A 308 12.36 27.04 20.95
C LEU A 308 13.86 27.26 20.71
N LEU A 309 14.42 26.60 19.70
CA LEU A 309 15.85 26.74 19.36
C LEU A 309 16.07 27.85 18.33
N CYS A 310 15.20 27.95 17.35
CA CYS A 310 15.13 29.00 16.32
C CYS A 310 13.66 29.21 15.93
N GLU A 311 13.37 30.24 15.14
CA GLU A 311 12.01 30.63 14.71
C GLU A 311 11.18 29.44 14.18
N ASP A 312 11.79 28.56 13.40
CA ASP A 312 11.14 27.38 12.80
C ASP A 312 11.53 26.03 13.43
N PHE A 313 12.21 26.03 14.59
CA PHE A 313 12.74 24.79 15.17
C PHE A 313 12.48 24.66 16.67
N VAL A 314 11.60 23.71 17.02
CA VAL A 314 11.24 23.38 18.40
C VAL A 314 11.85 22.04 18.80
N ARG A 315 12.59 22.04 19.91
CA ARG A 315 13.03 20.82 20.58
C ARG A 315 11.98 20.37 21.57
N VAL A 316 11.47 19.16 21.38
CA VAL A 316 10.56 18.50 22.33
C VAL A 316 11.35 17.43 23.10
N ARG A 317 11.40 17.53 24.42
CA ARG A 317 12.00 16.52 25.30
C ARG A 317 10.91 15.80 26.08
N LEU A 318 10.97 14.48 26.07
CA LEU A 318 9.99 13.58 26.68
C LEU A 318 10.71 12.59 27.59
N ARG A 319 10.05 12.22 28.69
CA ARG A 319 10.53 11.13 29.54
C ARG A 319 10.37 9.80 28.79
N ARG A 320 11.49 9.09 28.59
CA ARG A 320 11.52 7.78 27.93
C ARG A 320 11.00 6.67 28.87
N PRO A 321 10.02 5.85 28.46
CA PRO A 321 9.67 4.60 29.16
C PRO A 321 10.83 3.59 29.14
N PRO A 322 11.06 2.79 30.19
CA PRO A 322 12.21 1.89 30.27
C PRO A 322 12.33 0.89 29.11
N HIS A 323 11.21 0.45 28.55
CA HIS A 323 11.13 -0.54 27.48
C HIS A 323 11.17 0.06 26.07
N PHE A 324 11.24 1.39 25.94
CA PHE A 324 11.21 2.08 24.65
C PHE A 324 12.62 2.32 24.12
N HIS A 325 13.03 1.53 23.13
CA HIS A 325 14.34 1.56 22.50
C HIS A 325 14.27 1.90 21.01
N TRP A 326 15.32 2.51 20.46
CA TRP A 326 15.39 2.87 19.04
C TRP A 326 16.81 2.77 18.48
N SER A 327 16.89 2.62 17.15
CA SER A 327 18.13 2.72 16.38
C SER A 327 18.29 4.11 15.76
N PRO A 328 19.52 4.55 15.44
CA PRO A 328 19.75 5.81 14.76
C PRO A 328 18.95 5.93 13.45
N GLY A 329 18.37 7.11 13.22
CA GLY A 329 17.56 7.40 12.02
C GLY A 329 16.08 7.00 12.10
N GLN A 330 15.62 6.49 13.26
CA GLN A 330 14.19 6.20 13.47
C GLN A 330 13.39 7.46 13.86
N SER A 331 12.09 7.39 13.59
CA SER A 331 11.11 8.44 13.92
C SER A 331 10.03 7.88 14.85
N ALA A 332 9.50 8.73 15.71
CA ALA A 332 8.36 8.42 16.57
C ALA A 332 7.13 9.25 16.16
N TYR A 333 5.94 8.76 16.48
CA TYR A 333 4.71 9.55 16.34
C TYR A 333 4.32 10.11 17.70
N LEU A 334 4.10 11.43 17.76
CA LEU A 334 3.68 12.13 18.97
C LEU A 334 2.24 12.61 18.84
N ILE A 335 1.48 12.41 19.92
CA ILE A 335 0.14 12.99 20.13
C ILE A 335 0.29 13.96 21.29
N MET A 336 -0.11 15.21 21.10
CA MET A 336 0.05 16.28 22.08
C MET A 336 -1.33 16.83 22.47
N PRO A 337 -2.01 16.25 23.48
CA PRO A 337 -3.37 16.64 23.86
C PRO A 337 -3.53 18.11 24.29
N SER A 338 -2.44 18.78 24.67
CA SER A 338 -2.43 20.20 25.02
C SER A 338 -2.34 21.14 23.81
N VAL A 339 -1.99 20.62 22.63
CA VAL A 339 -1.83 21.38 21.39
C VAL A 339 -2.99 21.09 20.44
N SER A 340 -3.35 19.82 20.29
CA SER A 340 -4.52 19.39 19.54
C SER A 340 -5.53 18.74 20.48
N THR A 341 -6.77 19.20 20.41
CA THR A 341 -7.90 18.62 21.17
C THR A 341 -8.30 17.24 20.65
N LEU A 342 -7.73 16.80 19.52
CA LEU A 342 -8.02 15.53 18.88
C LEU A 342 -7.00 14.48 19.33
N PRO A 343 -7.39 13.52 20.18
CA PRO A 343 -6.46 12.57 20.82
C PRO A 343 -5.91 11.51 19.85
N PHE A 344 -6.27 11.57 18.56
CA PHE A 344 -5.84 10.63 17.52
C PHE A 344 -4.90 11.29 16.49
N GLU A 345 -4.60 12.58 16.67
CA GLU A 345 -3.70 13.31 15.78
C GLU A 345 -2.24 13.03 16.14
N ALA A 346 -1.61 12.17 15.33
CA ALA A 346 -0.27 11.68 15.58
C ALA A 346 0.68 12.18 14.48
N HIS A 347 1.63 13.03 14.84
CA HIS A 347 2.60 13.61 13.90
C HIS A 347 3.96 12.92 14.00
N PRO A 348 4.63 12.66 12.86
CA PRO A 348 5.95 12.06 12.85
C PRO A 348 7.02 13.06 13.26
N PHE A 349 7.90 12.67 14.19
CA PHE A 349 9.09 13.40 14.59
C PHE A 349 10.30 12.49 14.50
N SER A 350 11.40 12.98 13.93
CA SER A 350 12.68 12.28 13.94
C SER A 350 13.29 12.30 15.33
N ILE A 351 13.75 11.15 15.82
CA ILE A 351 14.38 11.07 17.14
C ILE A 351 15.82 11.59 17.01
N SER A 352 16.09 12.74 17.63
CA SER A 352 17.40 13.41 17.61
C SER A 352 18.33 12.97 18.74
N SER A 353 17.86 12.16 19.69
CA SER A 353 18.65 11.60 20.79
C SER A 353 19.16 10.19 20.48
N ILE A 354 20.20 9.78 21.22
CA ILE A 354 20.77 8.44 21.13
C ILE A 354 20.19 7.57 22.25
N ASP A 355 19.95 6.29 21.95
CA ASP A 355 19.56 5.33 22.98
C ASP A 355 20.74 5.03 23.91
N SER A 356 20.58 5.29 25.20
CA SER A 356 21.61 5.06 26.22
C SER A 356 22.09 3.60 26.29
N SER A 357 21.27 2.63 25.85
CA SER A 357 21.64 1.21 25.82
C SER A 357 22.71 0.86 24.77
N LEU A 358 22.97 1.75 23.80
CA LEU A 358 24.02 1.54 22.78
C LEU A 358 25.44 1.71 23.33
N PHE A 359 25.59 2.20 24.56
CA PHE A 359 26.87 2.48 25.20
C PHE A 359 27.19 1.54 26.38
N HIS A 360 26.41 0.46 26.56
CA HIS A 360 26.58 -0.52 27.63
C HIS A 360 26.96 -1.91 27.12
#